data_AF-A0A975BNM4-F1
#
_entry.id   AF-A0A975BNM4-F1
#
_cell.length_a   1.000
_cell.length_b   1.000
_cell.length_c   1.000
_cell.angle_alpha   90.00
_cell.angle_beta   90.00
_cell.angle_gamma   90.00
#
_symmetry.space_group_name_H-M   'P 1'
#
loop_
_entity.id
_entity.type
_entity.pdbx_description
1 polymer ?
#
loop_
_entity_poly.entity_id
_entity_poly.type
_entity_poly.pdbx_seq_one_letter_code
_entity_poly.pdbx_strand_id
1 'polypeptide(L)' 'MKHGIQKIIAVKAGLSQPFFCQILSRKRMPSWTSAKRLAEVTNTKPELWLEGTSAEIKKALTESYAD' A
#
# COMPACT_ATOMS: atom_id res chain seq x y z
N MET A 1 -6.20 10.20 6.27
CA MET A 1 -5.67 8.91 6.77
C MET A 1 -4.80 9.15 7.99
N LYS A 2 -5.01 8.41 9.08
CA LYS A 2 -4.16 8.49 10.27
C LYS A 2 -2.77 7.93 9.93
N HIS A 3 -1.71 8.68 10.22
CA HIS A 3 -0.31 8.31 9.94
C HIS A 3 0.07 6.92 10.49
N GLY A 4 -0.57 6.50 11.59
CA GLY A 4 -0.39 5.18 12.19
C GLY A 4 -0.79 4.00 11.28
N ILE A 5 -1.84 4.14 10.47
CA ILE A 5 -2.35 3.03 9.63
C ILE A 5 -1.34 2.68 8.54
N GLN A 6 -0.72 3.68 7.91
CA GLN A 6 0.32 3.45 6.89
C GLN A 6 1.54 2.71 7.47
N LYS A 7 1.94 3.05 8.70
CA LYS A 7 3.01 2.36 9.41
C LYS A 7 2.64 0.91 9.71
N ILE A 8 1.41 0.65 10.15
CA ILE A 8 0.93 -0.71 10.43
C ILE A 8 0.91 -1.56 9.15
N ILE A 9 0.37 -1.05 8.04
CA ILE A 9 0.32 -1.76 6.75
C ILE A 9 1.74 -2.07 6.26
N ALA A 10 2.65 -1.09 6.32
CA ALA A 10 4.04 -1.30 5.92
C ALA A 10 4.69 -2.43 6.73
N VAL A 11 4.56 -2.39 8.06
CA VAL A 11 5.11 -3.42 8.95
C VAL A 11 4.49 -4.79 8.68
N LYS A 12 3.15 -4.88 8.55
CA LYS A 12 2.45 -6.13 8.22
C LYS A 12 2.86 -6.70 6.86
N ALA A 13 3.15 -5.85 5.89
CA ALA A 13 3.65 -6.27 4.57
C ALA A 13 5.15 -6.58 4.55
N GLY A 14 5.85 -6.44 5.68
CA GLY A 14 7.30 -6.62 5.79
C GLY A 14 8.10 -5.54 5.05
N LEU A 15 7.56 -4.33 4.97
CA LEU A 15 8.16 -3.18 4.30
C LEU A 15 8.51 -2.08 5.30
N SER A 16 9.55 -1.31 4.99
CA SER A 16 9.87 -0.11 5.75
C SER A 16 8.88 1.01 5.44
N GLN A 17 8.48 1.78 6.45
CA GLN A 17 7.63 2.97 6.29
C GLN A 17 8.11 3.95 5.19
N PRO A 18 9.39 4.33 5.08
CA PRO A 18 9.84 5.22 4.00
C PRO A 18 9.68 4.59 2.60
N PHE A 19 9.91 3.27 2.47
CA PHE A 19 9.70 2.55 1.22
C PHE A 19 8.21 2.53 0.83
N PHE A 20 7.33 2.28 1.81
CA PHE A 20 5.89 2.34 1.59
C PHE A 20 5.42 3.75 1.20
N CYS A 21 5.94 4.81 1.83
CA CYS A 21 5.67 6.19 1.41
C CYS A 21 6.09 6.46 -0.04
N GLN A 22 7.24 5.96 -0.48
CA GLN A 22 7.67 6.09 -1.88
C GLN A 22 6.72 5.40 -2.85
N ILE A 23 6.16 4.25 -2.47
CA ILE A 23 5.14 3.54 -3.25
C ILE A 23 3.84 4.36 -3.33
N LEU A 24 3.35 4.88 -2.19
CA LEU A 24 2.14 5.71 -2.15
C LEU A 24 2.28 7.01 -2.95
N SER A 25 3.48 7.56 -3.05
CA SER A 25 3.79 8.72 -3.87
C SER A 25 4.14 8.37 -5.33
N ARG A 26 4.11 7.09 -5.71
CA ARG A 26 4.55 6.57 -7.02
C ARG A 26 5.97 6.99 -7.41
N LYS A 27 6.80 7.39 -6.43
CA LYS A 27 8.22 7.67 -6.62
C LYS A 27 9.02 6.39 -6.84
N ARG A 28 8.50 5.27 -6.34
CA ARG A 28 9.12 3.95 -6.51
C ARG A 28 8.04 2.90 -6.74
N MET A 29 8.26 2.07 -7.76
CA MET A 29 7.39 0.94 -8.02
C MET A 29 7.82 -0.24 -7.13
N PRO A 30 6.89 -0.89 -6.41
CA PRO A 30 7.21 -2.09 -5.66
C PRO A 30 7.55 -3.25 -6.62
N SER A 31 8.31 -4.23 -6.15
CA SER A 31 8.45 -5.51 -6.83
C SER A 31 7.14 -6.31 -6.73
N TRP A 32 6.93 -7.28 -7.63
CA TRP A 32 5.76 -8.17 -7.62
C TRP A 32 5.52 -8.81 -6.24
N THR A 33 6.59 -9.29 -5.59
CA THR A 33 6.53 -9.86 -4.24
C THR A 33 6.00 -8.87 -3.20
N SER A 34 6.45 -7.61 -3.23
CA SER A 34 6.00 -6.57 -2.31
C SER A 34 4.55 -6.15 -2.60
N ALA A 35 4.18 -6.07 -3.88
CA ALA A 35 2.81 -5.79 -4.31
C ALA A 35 1.84 -6.88 -3.82
N LYS A 36 2.23 -8.16 -3.92
CA LYS A 36 1.44 -9.29 -3.41
C LYS A 36 1.23 -9.21 -1.89
N ARG A 37 2.30 -8.95 -1.13
CA ARG A 37 2.20 -8.79 0.34
C ARG A 37 1.30 -7.62 0.73
N LEU A 38 1.42 -6.49 0.03
CA LEU A 38 0.56 -5.33 0.26
C LEU A 38 -0.90 -5.64 -0.05
N ALA A 39 -1.15 -6.30 -1.18
CA ALA A 39 -2.47 -6.79 -1.58
C ALA A 39 -3.11 -7.69 -0.50
N GLU A 40 -2.37 -8.66 0.02
CA GLU A 40 -2.84 -9.56 1.09
C GLU A 40 -3.18 -8.79 2.38
N VAL A 41 -2.33 -7.85 2.80
CA VAL A 41 -2.54 -7.08 4.04
C VAL A 41 -3.70 -6.09 3.94
N THR A 42 -3.95 -5.56 2.75
CA THR A 42 -4.94 -4.50 2.51
C THR A 42 -6.21 -5.02 1.86
N ASN A 43 -6.32 -6.33 1.64
CA ASN A 43 -7.41 -6.96 0.89
C ASN A 43 -7.64 -6.31 -0.48
N THR A 44 -6.54 -6.00 -1.18
CA THR A 44 -6.58 -5.42 -2.53
C THR A 44 -5.92 -6.35 -3.54
N LYS A 45 -5.87 -5.95 -4.82
CA LYS A 45 -5.18 -6.72 -5.87
C LYS A 45 -3.73 -6.26 -6.03
N PRO A 46 -2.76 -7.15 -6.31
CA PRO A 46 -1.36 -6.76 -6.55
C PRO A 46 -1.20 -5.83 -7.76
N GLU A 47 -2.06 -5.98 -8.77
CA GLU A 47 -2.11 -5.11 -9.97
C GLU A 47 -2.34 -3.64 -9.57
N LEU A 48 -3.18 -3.38 -8.55
CA LEU A 48 -3.43 -2.03 -8.03
C LEU A 48 -2.14 -1.36 -7.54
N TRP A 49 -1.20 -2.12 -6.97
CA TRP A 49 0.05 -1.59 -6.42
C TRP A 49 1.11 -1.34 -7.50
N LEU A 50 1.03 -2.06 -8.61
CA LEU A 50 1.98 -1.98 -9.72
C LEU A 50 1.52 -0.94 -10.74
N GLU A 51 0.27 -1.03 -11.18
CA GLU A 51 -0.30 -0.26 -12.27
C GLU A 51 -1.22 0.85 -11.78
N GLY A 52 -1.83 0.68 -10.62
CA GLY A 52 -2.77 1.65 -10.06
C GLY A 52 -2.14 3.00 -9.72
N THR A 53 -2.97 4.03 -9.77
CA THR A 53 -2.56 5.40 -9.45
C THR A 53 -2.48 5.65 -7.95
N SER A 54 -1.75 6.70 -7.55
CA SER A 54 -1.68 7.14 -6.15
C SER A 54 -3.06 7.38 -5.54
N ALA A 55 -4.02 7.84 -6.36
CA ALA A 55 -5.40 8.10 -5.93
C ALA A 55 -6.16 6.79 -5.68
N GLU A 56 -6.08 5.82 -6.58
CA GLU A 56 -6.73 4.52 -6.43
C GLU A 56 -6.17 3.72 -5.25
N ILE A 57 -4.85 3.72 -5.08
CA ILE A 57 -4.21 3.08 -3.93
C ILE A 57 -4.71 3.72 -2.63
N LYS A 58 -4.75 5.06 -2.55
CA LYS A 58 -5.29 5.75 -1.36
C LYS A 58 -6.78 5.48 -1.16
N LYS A 59 -7.56 5.37 -2.23
CA LYS A 59 -8.99 5.04 -2.13
C LYS A 59 -9.18 3.66 -1.53
N ALA A 60 -8.51 2.65 -2.08
CA ALA A 60 -8.59 1.28 -1.60
C ALA A 60 -8.14 1.13 -0.13
N LEU A 61 -7.08 1.85 0.25
CA LEU A 61 -6.64 1.91 1.64
C LEU A 61 -7.61 2.61 2.59
N THR A 62 -8.38 3.59 2.10
CA THR A 62 -9.40 4.27 2.91
C THR A 62 -10.59 3.35 3.10
N GLU A 63 -11.04 2.69 2.05
CA GLU A 63 -12.20 1.78 2.06
C GLU A 63 -11.94 0.56 2.95
N SER A 64 -10.73 0.00 2.92
CA SER A 64 -10.35 -1.14 3.77
C SER A 64 -10.22 -0.79 5.28
N TYR A 65 -10.19 0.49 5.66
CA TYR A 65 -10.01 0.95 7.04
C TYR A 65 -11.06 2.01 7.44
N ALA A 66 -12.19 2.07 6.74
CA ALA A 66 -13.30 2.98 7.02
C ALA A 66 -14.31 2.42 8.03
N ASP A 67 -13.99 1.30 8.70
CA ASP A 67 -14.75 0.72 9.82
C ASP A 67 -14.48 1.47 11.13
#